data_AF-A0A921GAF4-F1
#
_entry.id   AF-A0A921GAF4-F1
#
_cell.length_a   1.000
_cell.length_b   1.000
_cell.length_c   1.000
_cell.angle_alpha   90.00
_cell.angle_beta   90.00
_cell.angle_gamma   90.00
#
_symmetry.space_group_name_H-M   'P 1'
#
loop_
_entity.id
_entity.type
_entity.pdbx_description
1 polymer ?
#
loop_
_entity_poly.entity_id
_entity_poly.type
_entity_poly.pdbx_seq_one_letter_code
_entity_poly.pdbx_strand_id
1 'polypeptide(L)'
;MLLFTKKVIITQHAKERYLERVAKEQMNNRQVRSAILNDFQIKNVRKKTPKNEQNEFKLWVFGSRLYVCNETDKTIVVKTVIQMLPEDEKRIIKEIEEKG
;
A
#
# COMPACT_ATOMS: atom_id res chain seq x y z
N MET A 1 -16.12 -9.57 5.00
CA MET A 1 -15.57 -8.20 4.95
C MET A 1 -14.44 -8.12 5.97
N LEU A 2 -13.17 -8.23 5.54
CA LEU A 2 -12.02 -8.16 6.45
C LEU A 2 -11.84 -6.70 6.89
N LEU A 3 -12.52 -6.34 7.99
CA LEU A 3 -12.43 -5.04 8.62
C LEU A 3 -11.02 -4.86 9.17
N PHE A 4 -10.29 -3.88 8.65
CA PHE A 4 -9.16 -3.33 9.39
C PHE A 4 -9.66 -2.96 10.79
N THR A 5 -9.12 -3.60 11.83
CA THR A 5 -9.42 -3.24 13.23
C THR A 5 -8.89 -1.85 13.57
N LYS A 6 -8.01 -1.30 12.72
CA LYS A 6 -7.41 0.03 12.82
C LYS A 6 -8.02 0.98 11.81
N LYS A 7 -8.14 2.25 12.19
CA LYS A 7 -8.60 3.32 11.29
C LYS A 7 -7.56 3.59 10.21
N VAL A 8 -7.92 3.43 8.94
CA VAL A 8 -7.04 3.75 7.80
C VAL A 8 -7.21 5.21 7.38
N ILE A 9 -6.11 5.96 7.36
CA ILE A 9 -6.03 7.35 6.94
C ILE A 9 -5.18 7.41 5.68
N ILE A 10 -5.72 7.94 4.58
CA ILE A 10 -5.01 8.09 3.31
C ILE A 10 -4.67 9.57 3.15
N THR A 11 -3.38 9.89 3.12
CA THR A 11 -2.91 11.27 2.94
C THR A 11 -3.29 11.81 1.57
N GLN A 12 -3.32 13.13 1.43
CA GLN A 12 -3.54 13.77 0.14
C GLN A 12 -2.45 13.39 -0.87
N HIS A 13 -1.19 13.39 -0.43
CA HIS A 13 -0.06 12.95 -1.23
C HIS A 13 -0.22 11.53 -1.78
N ALA A 14 -0.69 10.57 -0.97
CA ALA A 14 -0.93 9.21 -1.46
C ALA A 14 -1.99 9.16 -2.57
N LYS A 15 -3.04 9.99 -2.51
CA LYS A 15 -4.06 10.06 -3.56
C LYS A 15 -3.51 10.65 -4.86
N GLU A 16 -2.71 11.71 -4.75
CA GLU A 16 -2.05 12.34 -5.90
C GLU A 16 -1.13 11.35 -6.60
N ARG A 17 -0.29 10.64 -5.83
CA ARG A 17 0.61 9.61 -6.37
C ARG A 17 -0.15 8.46 -7.01
N TYR A 18 -1.29 8.08 -6.43
CA TYR A 18 -2.17 7.08 -7.03
C TYR A 18 -2.69 7.56 -8.39
N LEU A 19 -3.19 8.80 -8.47
CA LEU A 19 -3.69 9.36 -9.72
C LEU A 19 -2.59 9.50 -10.78
N GLU A 20 -1.40 9.96 -10.40
CA GLU A 20 -0.31 10.23 -11.34
C GLU A 20 0.31 8.95 -11.94
N ARG A 21 0.39 7.87 -11.16
CA ARG A 21 1.21 6.69 -11.51
C ARG A 21 0.46 5.38 -11.54
N VAL A 22 -0.72 5.33 -10.96
CA VAL A 22 -1.43 4.06 -10.69
C VAL A 22 -2.80 4.04 -11.39
N ALA A 23 -3.51 5.16 -11.40
CA ALA A 23 -4.80 5.30 -12.05
C ALA A 23 -4.61 5.26 -13.57
N LYS A 24 -5.29 4.32 -14.22
CA LYS A 24 -5.35 4.22 -15.69
C LYS A 24 -6.44 5.11 -16.29
N GLU A 25 -7.32 5.63 -15.45
CA GLU A 25 -8.50 6.41 -15.81
C GLU A 25 -8.62 7.63 -14.89
N GLN A 26 -9.32 8.68 -15.35
CA GLN A 26 -9.64 9.81 -14.49
C GLN A 26 -10.58 9.37 -13.37
N MET A 27 -10.13 9.48 -12.13
CA MET A 27 -10.89 9.14 -10.93
C MET A 27 -11.04 10.38 -10.05
N ASN A 28 -12.21 10.55 -9.43
CA ASN A 28 -12.39 11.57 -8.41
C ASN A 28 -11.86 11.11 -7.04
N ASN A 29 -11.73 12.05 -6.10
CA ASN A 29 -11.15 11.79 -4.77
C ASN A 29 -11.84 10.64 -3.99
N ARG A 30 -13.16 10.46 -4.15
CA ARG A 30 -13.91 9.39 -3.49
C ARG A 30 -13.61 8.02 -4.12
N GLN A 31 -13.52 7.96 -5.44
CA GLN A 31 -13.16 6.76 -6.18
C GLN A 31 -11.72 6.34 -5.87
N VAL A 32 -10.77 7.28 -5.85
CA VAL A 32 -9.37 7.01 -5.49
C VAL A 32 -9.26 6.44 -4.08
N ARG A 33 -9.95 7.05 -3.10
CA ARG A 33 -9.98 6.55 -1.73
C ARG A 33 -10.52 5.12 -1.67
N SER A 34 -11.59 4.84 -2.39
CA SER A 34 -12.22 3.51 -2.40
C SER A 34 -11.33 2.46 -3.07
N ALA A 35 -10.66 2.81 -4.16
CA ALA A 35 -9.71 1.93 -4.85
C ALA A 35 -8.50 1.60 -3.96
N ILE A 36 -7.89 2.61 -3.31
CA ILE A 36 -6.80 2.38 -2.36
C ILE A 36 -7.25 1.46 -1.23
N LEU A 37 -8.45 1.67 -0.66
CA LEU A 37 -8.96 0.82 0.42
C LEU A 37 -9.24 -0.62 -0.04
N ASN A 38 -9.77 -0.80 -1.25
CA ASN A 38 -10.00 -2.12 -1.84
C ASN A 38 -8.68 -2.87 -2.07
N ASP A 39 -7.68 -2.18 -2.62
CA ASP A 39 -6.33 -2.75 -2.80
C ASP A 39 -5.73 -3.16 -1.45
N PHE A 40 -5.88 -2.31 -0.43
CA PHE A 40 -5.42 -2.57 0.93
C PHE A 40 -6.07 -3.83 1.53
N GLN A 41 -7.34 -4.10 1.24
CA GLN A 41 -8.09 -5.21 1.84
C GLN A 41 -7.67 -6.61 1.35
N ILE A 42 -7.12 -6.75 0.13
CA ILE A 42 -7.06 -8.06 -0.53
C ILE A 42 -6.02 -9.00 0.08
N LYS A 43 -5.03 -8.55 0.85
CA LYS A 43 -4.12 -9.48 1.53
C LYS A 43 -3.58 -8.96 2.86
N ASN A 44 -3.79 -9.77 3.89
CA ASN A 44 -2.90 -9.96 5.04
C ASN A 44 -1.44 -10.32 4.61
N VAL A 45 -0.83 -9.65 3.62
CA VAL A 45 0.63 -9.71 3.41
C VAL A 45 1.25 -8.78 4.44
N ARG A 46 1.20 -9.19 5.72
CA ARG A 46 2.16 -8.72 6.72
C ARG A 46 3.50 -9.38 6.42
N LYS A 47 4.15 -9.02 5.30
CA LYS A 47 5.60 -9.22 5.20
C LYS A 47 6.24 -7.97 5.74
N LYS A 48 6.61 -8.06 7.01
CA LYS A 48 7.30 -7.01 7.76
C LYS A 48 8.67 -6.77 7.10
N THR A 49 8.74 -5.85 6.15
CA THR A 49 10.00 -5.13 5.93
C THR A 49 10.34 -4.39 7.23
N PRO A 50 11.63 -4.32 7.64
CA PRO A 50 12.03 -3.76 8.92
C PRO A 50 11.57 -2.30 9.04
N LYS A 51 11.16 -1.92 10.25
CA LYS A 51 10.92 -0.52 10.62
C LYS A 51 12.20 0.26 10.36
N ASN A 52 12.13 1.34 9.59
CA ASN A 52 13.16 2.37 9.68
C ASN A 52 13.00 3.16 10.98
N GLU A 53 14.03 3.90 11.40
CA GLU A 53 14.04 4.76 12.60
C GLU A 53 12.83 5.73 12.66
N GLN A 54 12.17 5.98 11.52
CA GLN A 54 10.99 6.83 11.36
C GLN A 54 9.63 6.10 11.54
N ASN A 55 9.60 4.84 12.01
CA ASN A 55 8.38 4.01 12.16
C ASN A 55 7.57 3.82 10.86
N GLU A 56 8.23 3.88 9.71
CA GLU A 56 7.60 3.63 8.41
C GLU A 56 7.65 2.14 8.07
N PHE A 57 6.53 1.64 7.53
CA PHE A 57 6.36 0.28 7.06
C PHE A 57 5.99 0.31 5.57
N LYS A 58 6.48 -0.67 4.82
CA LYS A 58 6.12 -0.86 3.42
C LYS A 58 5.16 -2.04 3.31
N LEU A 59 3.98 -1.80 2.77
CA LEU A 59 2.92 -2.79 2.57
C LEU A 59 2.73 -3.04 1.08
N TRP A 60 2.81 -4.32 0.74
CA TRP A 60 2.75 -4.83 -0.62
C TRP A 60 1.34 -5.36 -0.88
N VAL A 61 0.72 -4.90 -1.96
CA VAL A 61 -0.58 -5.40 -2.40
C VAL A 61 -0.46 -5.97 -3.79
N PHE A 62 -1.38 -6.88 -4.12
CA PHE A 62 -1.32 -7.72 -5.31
C PHE A 62 -1.07 -6.90 -6.59
N GLY A 63 -0.11 -7.33 -7.40
CA GLY A 63 0.38 -6.60 -8.57
C GLY A 63 1.62 -5.76 -8.25
N SER A 64 1.80 -4.70 -9.03
CA SER A 64 2.96 -3.82 -9.02
C SER A 64 2.76 -2.57 -8.13
N ARG A 65 2.12 -2.68 -6.97
CA ARG A 65 1.83 -1.50 -6.11
C ARG A 65 2.37 -1.67 -4.69
N LEU A 66 3.10 -0.65 -4.26
CA LEU A 66 3.72 -0.56 -2.93
C LEU A 66 3.17 0.64 -2.16
N TYR A 67 2.64 0.41 -0.96
CA TYR A 67 2.12 1.45 -0.08
C TYR A 67 3.07 1.67 1.10
N VAL A 68 3.52 2.90 1.29
CA VAL A 68 4.30 3.28 2.47
C VAL A 68 3.36 3.81 3.53
N CYS A 69 3.40 3.19 4.70
CA CYS A 69 2.43 3.39 5.77
C CYS A 69 3.12 3.60 7.12
N ASN A 70 2.53 4.43 7.97
CA ASN A 70 2.86 4.46 9.39
C ASN A 70 1.75 3.74 10.17
N GLU A 71 2.10 2.69 10.89
CA GLU A 71 1.16 1.96 11.74
C GLU A 71 1.37 2.35 13.20
N THR A 72 0.28 2.76 13.85
CA THR A 72 0.17 2.90 15.31
C THR A 72 -0.77 1.82 15.84
N ASP A 73 -1.00 1.78 17.15
CA ASP A 73 -1.93 0.82 17.75
C ASP A 73 -3.37 0.98 17.27
N LYS A 74 -3.77 2.20 16.87
CA LYS A 74 -5.16 2.53 16.50
C LYS A 74 -5.34 2.88 15.03
N THR A 75 -4.28 3.29 14.34
CA THR A 75 -4.36 3.85 12.99
C THR A 75 -3.30 3.30 12.06
N ILE A 76 -3.63 3.26 10.77
CA ILE A 76 -2.68 3.06 9.67
C ILE A 76 -2.75 4.30 8.79
N VAL A 77 -1.66 5.05 8.68
CA VAL A 77 -1.55 6.24 7.84
C VAL A 77 -0.81 5.87 6.57
N VAL A 78 -1.51 5.80 5.45
CA VAL A 78 -0.93 5.59 4.12
C VAL A 78 -0.32 6.91 3.65
N LYS A 79 1.00 7.00 3.66
CA LYS A 79 1.77 8.21 3.32
C LYS A 79 1.92 8.39 1.82
N THR A 80 2.24 7.32 1.09
CA THR A 80 2.42 7.36 -0.35
C THR A 80 2.17 6.00 -1.00
N VAL A 81 2.00 5.99 -2.32
CA VAL A 81 1.92 4.79 -3.15
C VAL A 81 2.94 4.88 -4.28
N ILE A 82 3.55 3.74 -4.59
CA ILE A 82 4.57 3.60 -5.62
C ILE A 82 4.09 2.52 -6.58
N GLN A 83 4.04 2.87 -7.87
CA GLN A 83 3.89 1.89 -8.94
C GLN A 83 5.27 1.29 -9.23
N MET A 84 5.36 -0.02 -9.13
CA MET A 84 6.57 -0.79 -9.34
C MET A 84 6.67 -1.24 -10.78
N LEU A 85 7.90 -1.49 -11.20
CA LEU A 85 8.16 -2.12 -12.48
C LEU A 85 7.88 -3.63 -12.38
N PRO A 86 7.47 -4.28 -13.48
CA PRO A 86 7.21 -5.73 -13.50
C PRO A 86 8.41 -6.58 -13.07
N GLU A 87 9.63 -6.08 -13.28
CA GLU A 87 10.88 -6.76 -12.89
C GLU A 87 11.08 -6.74 -11.37
N ASP A 88 10.82 -5.60 -10.74
CA ASP A 88 10.86 -5.44 -9.28
C ASP A 88 9.76 -6.28 -8.62
N GLU A 89 8.59 -6.37 -9.24
CA GLU A 89 7.48 -7.22 -8.77
C GLU A 89 7.92 -8.70 -8.70
N LYS A 90 8.52 -9.23 -9.77
CA LYS A 90 9.02 -10.62 -9.80
C LYS A 90 10.13 -10.87 -8.79
N ARG A 91 11.10 -9.96 -8.69
CA ARG A 91 12.20 -10.05 -7.73
C ARG A 91 11.67 -10.10 -6.30
N ILE A 92 10.71 -9.24 -5.99
CA ILE A 92 10.22 -9.09 -4.63
C ILE A 92 9.27 -10.23 -4.26
N ILE A 93 8.43 -10.71 -5.19
CA ILE A 93 7.66 -11.95 -5.00
C ILE A 93 8.59 -13.13 -4.68
N LYS A 94 9.72 -13.24 -5.39
CA LYS A 94 10.70 -14.29 -5.14
C LYS A 94 11.38 -14.14 -3.77
N GLU A 95 11.85 -12.94 -3.41
CA GLU A 95 12.42 -12.67 -2.07
C GLU A 95 11.41 -12.92 -0.95
N ILE A 96 10.13 -12.70 -1.23
CA ILE A 96 8.99 -12.98 -0.35
C ILE A 96 8.86 -14.50 -0.18
N GLU A 97 8.80 -15.28 -1.24
CA GLU A 97 8.65 -16.75 -1.18
C GLU A 97 9.84 -17.44 -0.51
N GLU A 98 11.07 -16.94 -0.69
CA GLU A 98 12.28 -17.55 -0.12
C GLU A 98 12.51 -17.22 1.37
N LYS A 99 11.88 -16.17 1.91
CA LYS A 99 12.03 -15.74 3.31
C LYS A 99 10.80 -15.97 4.20
N GLY A 100 9.74 -16.55 3.64
CA GLY A 100 8.52 -16.94 4.37
C GLY A 100 8.59 -18.39 4.81
#